data_AF-K2GCV4-F1
#
_entry.id   AF-K2GCV4-F1
#
_cell.length_a   1.000
_cell.length_b   1.000
_cell.length_c   1.000
_cell.angle_alpha   90.00
_cell.angle_beta   90.00
_cell.angle_gamma   90.00
#
_symmetry.space_group_name_H-M   'P 1'
#
loop_
_entity.id
_entity.type
_entity.pdbx_description
1 polymer ?
#
loop_
_entity_poly.entity_id
_entity_poly.type
_entity_poly.pdbx_seq_one_letter_code
_entity_poly.pdbx_strand_id
1 'polypeptide(L)'
;MIGYQIGLIFRWISIYRWNNFPRIENISTNDNLAFILHTIILLSSILEEKEWKKVDLWYIFKKILFESFDTYILSDINSDVQFRVKEKNSAIFKLLQEKVYNFIYNLNLPDNILEDIKFIHDNKNNPKFELEDRLYHFAKLWVAYYEAHFNGKIYDEIYEPIMNNISTRIKSKEYAIFLKYIDIDKKDSDLEKYLLNVRRLQFNYRWNRMKRMYPISVMSHLYVSFFLAYLIWKIEWKTEKETIVLMKKALFHDIPEAITWDIVSPTKKAVKWFEQLLADVEKDMLEEYLLVYLKDYKFHNEFKDYMLNPFTWEEWKLVKLADIFSALFESRMEKSEEYTRTFNNIKRYLHTLPYPSINYLLKYGVDYFDDNIEDMIHL
;
A
#
# COMPACT_ATOMS: atom_id res chain seq x y z
N MET A 1 11.23 -8.99 16.59
CA MET A 1 11.34 -7.52 16.75
C MET A 1 10.83 -6.86 15.49
N ILE A 2 10.32 -5.62 15.58
CA ILE A 2 9.60 -4.96 14.48
C ILE A 2 10.41 -4.84 13.17
N GLY A 3 11.74 -4.84 13.27
CA GLY A 3 12.66 -4.86 12.13
C GLY A 3 12.47 -6.05 11.22
N TYR A 4 12.03 -7.21 11.74
CA TYR A 4 11.73 -8.37 10.91
C TYR A 4 10.54 -8.11 9.98
N GLN A 5 9.49 -7.46 10.49
CA GLN A 5 8.31 -7.11 9.71
C GLN A 5 8.62 -6.02 8.67
N ILE A 6 9.41 -5.03 9.06
CA ILE A 6 9.86 -3.99 8.13
C ILE A 6 10.73 -4.64 7.04
N GLY A 7 11.70 -5.49 7.41
CA GLY A 7 12.53 -6.26 6.48
C GLY A 7 11.70 -7.10 5.50
N LEU A 8 10.68 -7.80 6.00
CA LEU A 8 9.73 -8.55 5.19
C LEU A 8 9.01 -7.65 4.17
N ILE A 9 8.42 -6.53 4.60
CA ILE A 9 7.75 -5.55 3.71
C ILE A 9 8.67 -5.04 2.61
N PHE A 10 9.93 -4.81 2.93
CA PHE A 10 10.93 -4.37 1.98
C PHE A 10 11.40 -5.50 1.04
N ARG A 11 11.53 -6.74 1.51
CA ARG A 11 11.77 -7.90 0.63
C ARG A 11 10.65 -8.06 -0.40
N TRP A 12 9.41 -7.74 -0.02
CA TRP A 12 8.24 -7.89 -0.89
C TRP A 12 8.17 -6.89 -2.05
N ILE A 13 9.00 -5.83 -2.03
CA ILE A 13 9.25 -4.99 -3.22
C ILE A 13 9.80 -5.84 -4.37
N SER A 14 10.54 -6.91 -4.06
CA SER A 14 11.17 -7.79 -5.06
C SER A 14 10.25 -8.91 -5.56
N ILE A 15 9.08 -9.12 -4.93
CA ILE A 15 8.13 -10.14 -5.34
C ILE A 15 7.17 -9.55 -6.36
N TYR A 16 7.35 -9.92 -7.62
CA TYR A 16 6.47 -9.53 -8.72
C TYR A 16 5.22 -10.42 -8.78
N ARG A 17 4.09 -9.78 -9.08
CA ARG A 17 2.85 -10.49 -9.38
C ARG A 17 2.93 -11.17 -10.74
N TRP A 18 2.16 -12.23 -10.89
CA TRP A 18 2.13 -13.03 -12.12
C TRP A 18 3.52 -13.58 -12.50
N ASN A 19 4.36 -13.90 -11.49
CA ASN A 19 5.76 -14.26 -11.76
C ASN A 19 5.93 -15.52 -12.62
N ASN A 20 4.92 -16.41 -12.58
CA ASN A 20 4.84 -17.64 -13.37
C ASN A 20 4.14 -17.47 -14.74
N PHE A 21 3.81 -16.23 -15.13
CA PHE A 21 3.19 -15.90 -16.41
C PHE A 21 4.09 -14.94 -17.21
N PRO A 22 4.05 -14.99 -18.56
CA PRO A 22 4.62 -13.92 -19.35
C PRO A 22 3.85 -12.63 -19.09
N ARG A 23 4.55 -11.50 -18.92
CA ARG A 23 3.96 -10.22 -18.51
C ARG A 23 4.67 -9.05 -19.19
N ILE A 24 3.90 -8.01 -19.47
CA ILE A 24 4.38 -6.72 -19.96
C ILE A 24 4.72 -5.82 -18.76
N GLU A 25 3.91 -5.90 -17.71
CA GLU A 25 4.01 -5.02 -16.55
C GLU A 25 4.66 -5.74 -15.37
N ASN A 26 5.66 -5.11 -14.75
CA ASN A 26 6.33 -5.62 -13.55
C ASN A 26 5.76 -4.93 -12.31
N ILE A 27 4.61 -5.43 -11.85
CA ILE A 27 3.91 -4.94 -10.65
C ILE A 27 4.36 -5.76 -9.44
N SER A 28 4.93 -5.12 -8.42
CA SER A 28 5.28 -5.80 -7.17
C SER A 28 4.05 -6.10 -6.31
N THR A 29 4.22 -6.89 -5.25
CA THR A 29 3.12 -7.15 -4.31
C THR A 29 2.73 -5.89 -3.53
N ASN A 30 3.69 -5.03 -3.19
CA ASN A 30 3.42 -3.76 -2.50
C ASN A 30 2.66 -2.79 -3.42
N ASP A 31 3.00 -2.75 -4.72
CA ASP A 31 2.27 -1.96 -5.72
C ASP A 31 0.78 -2.32 -5.77
N ASN A 32 0.50 -3.62 -5.73
CA ASN A 32 -0.86 -4.14 -5.76
C ASN A 32 -1.62 -3.78 -4.48
N LEU A 33 -1.00 -3.92 -3.31
CA LEU A 33 -1.67 -3.61 -2.04
C LEU A 33 -1.95 -2.12 -1.87
N ALA A 34 -1.01 -1.23 -2.22
CA ALA A 34 -1.28 0.20 -2.21
C ALA A 34 -2.39 0.57 -3.20
N PHE A 35 -2.40 -0.02 -4.40
CA PHE A 35 -3.46 0.27 -5.36
C PHE A 35 -4.84 -0.27 -4.93
N ILE A 36 -4.89 -1.42 -4.25
CA ILE A 36 -6.09 -1.92 -3.56
C ILE A 36 -6.56 -0.91 -2.50
N LEU A 37 -5.65 -0.38 -1.67
CA LEU A 37 -5.97 0.63 -0.66
C LEU A 37 -6.56 1.90 -1.28
N HIS A 38 -6.00 2.41 -2.38
CA HIS A 38 -6.56 3.55 -3.10
C HIS A 38 -7.97 3.27 -3.64
N THR A 39 -8.19 2.08 -4.19
CA THR A 39 -9.51 1.64 -4.69
C THR A 39 -10.53 1.58 -3.55
N ILE A 40 -10.14 1.06 -2.39
CA ILE A 40 -10.97 0.95 -1.19
C ILE A 40 -11.32 2.33 -0.63
N ILE A 41 -10.33 3.23 -0.51
CA ILE A 41 -10.56 4.57 0.02
C ILE A 41 -11.54 5.31 -0.89
N LEU A 42 -11.34 5.28 -2.22
CA LEU A 42 -12.27 5.88 -3.17
C LEU A 42 -13.70 5.34 -3.02
N LEU A 43 -13.87 4.02 -3.07
CA LEU A 43 -15.19 3.40 -2.95
C LEU A 43 -15.83 3.65 -1.59
N SER A 44 -15.05 3.66 -0.49
CA SER A 44 -15.56 3.98 0.85
C SER A 44 -16.11 5.41 0.92
N SER A 45 -15.42 6.37 0.31
CA SER A 45 -15.85 7.77 0.28
C SER A 45 -17.12 7.95 -0.57
N ILE A 46 -17.23 7.20 -1.67
CA ILE A 46 -18.44 7.17 -2.49
C ILE A 46 -19.61 6.55 -1.72
N LEU A 47 -19.41 5.42 -1.04
CA LEU A 47 -20.45 4.77 -0.24
C LEU A 47 -20.96 5.67 0.88
N GLU A 48 -20.07 6.37 1.57
CA GLU A 48 -20.45 7.30 2.63
C GLU A 48 -21.25 8.49 2.07
N GLU A 49 -20.85 9.04 0.92
CA GLU A 49 -21.51 10.21 0.32
C GLU A 49 -22.83 9.89 -0.41
N LYS A 50 -22.87 8.81 -1.20
CA LYS A 50 -23.99 8.52 -2.13
C LYS A 50 -24.94 7.46 -1.59
N GLU A 51 -24.44 6.50 -0.81
CA GLU A 51 -25.25 5.39 -0.27
C GLU A 51 -25.51 5.53 1.23
N TRP A 52 -24.96 6.55 1.89
CA TRP A 52 -25.04 6.78 3.34
C TRP A 52 -24.54 5.58 4.17
N LYS A 53 -23.59 4.83 3.62
CA LYS A 53 -22.98 3.67 4.27
C LYS A 53 -21.54 3.99 4.67
N LYS A 54 -21.33 4.12 5.98
CA LYS A 54 -20.00 4.32 6.54
C LYS A 54 -19.26 2.98 6.63
N VAL A 55 -18.04 2.95 6.10
CA VAL A 55 -17.14 1.80 6.12
C VAL A 55 -16.15 1.95 7.28
N ASP A 56 -15.91 0.88 8.03
CA ASP A 56 -14.84 0.81 9.02
C ASP A 56 -13.48 0.64 8.33
N LEU A 57 -12.91 1.77 7.90
CA LEU A 57 -11.58 1.81 7.27
C LEU A 57 -10.48 1.32 8.20
N TRP A 58 -10.65 1.44 9.52
CA TRP A 58 -9.64 0.97 10.47
C TRP A 58 -9.55 -0.55 10.45
N TYR A 59 -10.71 -1.23 10.44
CA TYR A 59 -10.76 -2.68 10.23
C TYR A 59 -10.08 -3.06 8.91
N ILE A 60 -10.40 -2.40 7.79
CA ILE A 60 -9.83 -2.75 6.48
C ILE A 60 -8.33 -2.52 6.42
N PHE A 61 -7.83 -1.39 6.95
CA PHE A 61 -6.41 -1.08 6.97
C PHE A 61 -5.63 -2.12 7.76
N LYS A 62 -6.09 -2.48 8.95
CA LYS A 62 -5.50 -3.57 9.74
C LYS A 62 -5.59 -4.90 9.01
N LYS A 63 -6.74 -5.21 8.40
CA LYS A 63 -6.92 -6.45 7.62
C LYS A 63 -5.89 -6.56 6.50
N ILE A 64 -5.66 -5.50 5.73
CA ILE A 64 -4.65 -5.48 4.66
C ILE A 64 -3.24 -5.64 5.23
N LEU A 65 -2.91 -4.91 6.30
CA LEU A 65 -1.61 -5.04 6.94
C LEU A 65 -1.35 -6.46 7.45
N PHE A 66 -2.34 -7.11 8.06
CA PHE A 66 -2.14 -8.39 8.75
C PHE A 66 -2.42 -9.63 7.91
N GLU A 67 -3.43 -9.62 7.02
CA GLU A 67 -3.65 -10.74 6.09
C GLU A 67 -2.60 -10.78 4.97
N SER A 68 -1.93 -9.66 4.72
CA SER A 68 -0.83 -9.68 3.76
C SER A 68 0.29 -10.61 4.24
N PHE A 69 0.57 -10.73 5.55
CA PHE A 69 1.54 -11.71 6.08
C PHE A 69 1.31 -13.14 5.58
N ASP A 70 0.06 -13.61 5.53
CA ASP A 70 -0.27 -14.93 4.98
C ASP A 70 0.12 -15.03 3.49
N THR A 71 -0.18 -13.99 2.72
CA THR A 71 0.16 -13.92 1.28
C THR A 71 1.66 -13.98 1.06
N TYR A 72 2.43 -13.38 1.96
CA TYR A 72 3.86 -13.28 1.82
C TYR A 72 4.61 -14.51 2.29
N ILE A 73 4.21 -15.06 3.43
CA ILE A 73 4.80 -16.28 3.96
C ILE A 73 4.50 -17.46 3.02
N LEU A 74 3.35 -17.43 2.33
CA LEU A 74 2.97 -18.41 1.32
C LEU A 74 3.24 -17.94 -0.12
N SER A 75 4.09 -16.93 -0.31
CA SER A 75 4.28 -16.30 -1.63
C SER A 75 4.86 -17.23 -2.70
N ASP A 76 5.60 -18.27 -2.28
CA ASP A 76 6.10 -19.31 -3.18
C ASP A 76 4.98 -20.18 -3.79
N ILE A 77 3.79 -20.16 -3.17
CA ILE A 77 2.62 -20.90 -3.66
C ILE A 77 1.66 -19.89 -4.30
N ASN A 78 1.50 -19.95 -5.62
CA ASN A 78 0.55 -19.07 -6.30
C ASN A 78 -0.90 -19.31 -5.81
N SER A 79 -1.77 -18.32 -5.99
CA SER A 79 -3.13 -18.35 -5.46
C SER A 79 -4.00 -19.48 -6.01
N ASP A 80 -3.78 -19.91 -7.26
CA ASP A 80 -4.53 -21.03 -7.86
C ASP A 80 -4.14 -22.36 -7.21
N VAL A 81 -2.85 -22.57 -6.96
CA VAL A 81 -2.36 -23.74 -6.23
C VAL A 81 -2.89 -23.73 -4.80
N GLN A 82 -2.84 -22.59 -4.10
CA GLN A 82 -3.42 -22.47 -2.75
C GLN A 82 -4.92 -22.84 -2.74
N PHE A 83 -5.68 -22.34 -3.73
CA PHE A 83 -7.10 -22.68 -3.89
C PHE A 83 -7.32 -24.18 -4.10
N ARG A 84 -6.60 -24.79 -5.05
CA ARG A 84 -6.69 -26.24 -5.33
C ARG A 84 -6.26 -27.10 -4.15
N VAL A 85 -5.26 -26.68 -3.38
CA VAL A 85 -4.85 -27.36 -2.14
C VAL A 85 -5.98 -27.31 -1.12
N LYS A 86 -6.60 -26.14 -0.94
CA LYS A 86 -7.75 -25.97 -0.04
C LYS A 86 -8.96 -26.80 -0.46
N GLU A 87 -9.26 -26.90 -1.77
CA GLU A 87 -10.34 -27.75 -2.27
C GLU A 87 -10.05 -29.24 -2.08
N LYS A 88 -8.82 -29.68 -2.34
CA LYS A 88 -8.41 -31.09 -2.16
C LYS A 88 -8.37 -31.50 -0.69
N ASN A 89 -7.85 -30.64 0.18
CA ASN A 89 -7.75 -30.92 1.61
C ASN A 89 -7.74 -29.62 2.43
N SER A 90 -8.93 -29.22 2.86
CA SER A 90 -9.12 -28.01 3.66
C SER A 90 -8.47 -28.11 5.05
N ALA A 91 -8.30 -29.31 5.61
CA ALA A 91 -7.64 -29.50 6.90
C ALA A 91 -6.14 -29.23 6.83
N ILE A 92 -5.45 -29.72 5.80
CA ILE A 92 -4.03 -29.43 5.57
C ILE A 92 -3.81 -27.92 5.37
N PHE A 93 -4.67 -27.28 4.57
CA PHE A 93 -4.53 -25.85 4.34
C PHE A 93 -4.74 -25.04 5.64
N LYS A 94 -5.67 -25.45 6.50
CA LYS A 94 -5.84 -24.85 7.83
C LYS A 94 -4.60 -25.03 8.71
N LEU A 95 -4.01 -26.23 8.76
CA LEU A 95 -2.78 -26.46 9.51
C LEU A 95 -1.62 -25.59 9.03
N LEU A 96 -1.50 -25.40 7.70
CA LEU A 96 -0.52 -24.48 7.13
C LEU A 96 -0.77 -23.04 7.61
N GLN A 97 -2.02 -22.56 7.56
CA GLN A 97 -2.37 -21.24 8.07
C GLN A 97 -2.09 -21.10 9.58
N GLU A 98 -2.41 -22.11 10.39
CA GLU A 98 -2.12 -22.11 11.83
C GLU A 98 -0.61 -22.02 12.11
N LYS A 99 0.23 -22.73 11.34
CA LYS A 99 1.69 -22.59 11.43
C LYS A 99 2.15 -21.17 11.13
N VAL A 100 1.58 -20.54 10.09
CA VAL A 100 1.86 -19.15 9.74
C VAL A 100 1.49 -18.19 10.88
N TYR A 101 0.29 -18.34 11.46
CA TYR A 101 -0.13 -17.52 12.59
C TYR A 101 0.74 -17.76 13.83
N ASN A 102 1.08 -19.01 14.15
CA ASN A 102 1.97 -19.34 15.27
C ASN A 102 3.37 -18.73 15.07
N PHE A 103 3.88 -18.74 13.85
CA PHE A 103 5.12 -18.04 13.52
C PHE A 103 4.99 -16.54 13.81
N ILE A 104 3.93 -15.90 13.31
CA ILE A 104 3.68 -14.46 13.53
C ILE A 104 3.57 -14.14 15.03
N TYR A 105 2.87 -14.96 15.81
CA TYR A 105 2.72 -14.75 17.27
C TYR A 105 4.03 -14.96 18.04
N ASN A 106 4.93 -15.81 17.54
CA ASN A 106 6.25 -16.01 18.13
C ASN A 106 7.26 -14.91 17.73
N LEU A 107 6.91 -14.04 16.80
CA LEU A 107 7.70 -12.83 16.55
C LEU A 107 7.60 -11.95 17.79
N ASN A 108 8.75 -11.59 18.37
CA ASN A 108 8.84 -10.66 19.49
C ASN A 108 8.38 -9.25 19.07
N LEU A 109 7.06 -9.07 18.99
CA LEU A 109 6.32 -7.89 18.58
C LEU A 109 5.72 -7.20 19.81
N PRO A 110 5.49 -5.88 19.75
CA PRO A 110 4.69 -5.18 20.75
C PRO A 110 3.32 -5.83 20.98
N ASP A 111 2.89 -5.93 22.23
CA ASP A 111 1.60 -6.52 22.61
C ASP A 111 0.42 -5.86 21.88
N ASN A 112 0.44 -4.53 21.74
CA ASN A 112 -0.60 -3.78 21.05
C ASN A 112 -0.70 -4.04 19.53
N ILE A 113 0.36 -4.57 18.90
CA ILE A 113 0.35 -5.02 17.50
C ILE A 113 -0.13 -6.48 17.44
N LEU A 114 0.30 -7.32 18.38
CA LEU A 114 -0.18 -8.70 18.51
C LEU A 114 -1.69 -8.74 18.76
N GLU A 115 -2.23 -7.82 19.55
CA GLU A 115 -3.67 -7.64 19.77
C GLU A 115 -4.41 -7.31 18.47
N ASP A 116 -3.87 -6.45 17.62
CA ASP A 116 -4.48 -6.13 16.33
C ASP A 116 -4.44 -7.31 15.35
N ILE A 117 -3.35 -8.09 15.35
CA ILE A 117 -3.25 -9.33 14.57
C ILE A 117 -4.32 -10.33 15.03
N LYS A 118 -4.42 -10.57 16.35
CA LYS A 118 -5.46 -11.44 16.94
C LYS A 118 -6.85 -10.96 16.59
N PHE A 119 -7.10 -9.65 16.72
CA PHE A 119 -8.38 -9.05 16.38
C PHE A 119 -8.77 -9.32 14.93
N ILE A 120 -7.87 -9.15 13.96
CA ILE A 120 -8.18 -9.45 12.55
C ILE A 120 -8.42 -10.95 12.34
N HIS A 121 -7.63 -11.81 12.97
CA HIS A 121 -7.79 -13.26 12.89
C HIS A 121 -9.17 -13.71 13.41
N ASP A 122 -9.53 -13.28 14.62
CA ASP A 122 -10.78 -13.65 15.30
C ASP A 122 -12.02 -13.10 14.58
N ASN A 123 -11.88 -11.98 13.87
CA ASN A 123 -12.97 -11.30 13.17
C ASN A 123 -13.02 -11.60 11.66
N LYS A 124 -12.32 -12.62 11.17
CA LYS A 124 -12.26 -12.96 9.73
C LYS A 124 -13.60 -13.30 9.09
N ASN A 125 -14.55 -13.82 9.87
CA ASN A 125 -15.91 -14.16 9.42
C ASN A 125 -16.99 -13.46 10.26
N ASN A 126 -16.68 -12.31 10.86
CA ASN A 126 -17.63 -11.59 11.69
C ASN A 126 -18.65 -10.84 10.81
N PRO A 127 -19.97 -11.12 10.93
CA PRO A 127 -21.00 -10.44 10.13
C PRO A 127 -21.00 -8.91 10.28
N LYS A 128 -20.45 -8.37 11.38
CA LYS A 128 -20.29 -6.92 11.59
C LYS A 128 -19.47 -6.26 10.48
N PHE A 129 -18.47 -6.96 9.94
CA PHE A 129 -17.52 -6.43 8.96
C PHE A 129 -17.82 -6.93 7.53
N GLU A 130 -19.04 -7.42 7.28
CA GLU A 130 -19.38 -8.01 5.98
C GLU A 130 -19.27 -7.01 4.82
N LEU A 131 -19.61 -5.73 5.04
CA LEU A 131 -19.46 -4.70 4.02
C LEU A 131 -17.99 -4.43 3.70
N GLU A 132 -17.17 -4.31 4.74
CA GLU A 132 -15.73 -4.10 4.67
C GLU A 132 -15.03 -5.25 3.95
N ASP A 133 -15.40 -6.49 4.29
CA ASP A 133 -14.88 -7.69 3.65
C ASP A 133 -15.28 -7.73 2.18
N ARG A 134 -16.54 -7.47 1.84
CA ARG A 134 -16.98 -7.42 0.43
C ARG A 134 -16.23 -6.32 -0.35
N LEU A 135 -16.04 -5.14 0.24
CA LEU A 135 -15.29 -4.04 -0.38
C LEU A 135 -13.83 -4.45 -0.65
N TYR A 136 -13.17 -5.05 0.34
CA TYR A 136 -11.80 -5.52 0.21
C TYR A 136 -11.66 -6.60 -0.89
N HIS A 137 -12.55 -7.60 -0.90
CA HIS A 137 -12.53 -8.65 -1.93
C HIS A 137 -12.84 -8.10 -3.33
N PHE A 138 -13.81 -7.19 -3.44
CA PHE A 138 -14.13 -6.51 -4.70
C PHE A 138 -12.93 -5.73 -5.24
N ALA A 139 -12.27 -4.91 -4.41
CA ALA A 139 -11.10 -4.14 -4.80
C ALA A 139 -9.95 -5.04 -5.28
N LYS A 140 -9.69 -6.18 -4.60
CA LYS A 140 -8.70 -7.17 -5.05
C LYS A 140 -9.02 -7.72 -6.43
N LEU A 141 -10.29 -8.08 -6.67
CA LEU A 141 -10.71 -8.60 -7.96
C LEU A 141 -10.60 -7.55 -9.06
N TRP A 142 -11.06 -6.32 -8.79
CA TRP A 142 -11.00 -5.22 -9.74
C TRP A 142 -9.55 -4.89 -10.12
N VAL A 143 -8.65 -4.76 -9.14
CA VAL A 143 -7.22 -4.53 -9.41
C VAL A 143 -6.61 -5.69 -10.20
N ALA A 144 -6.88 -6.94 -9.81
CA ALA A 144 -6.38 -8.12 -10.52
C ALA A 144 -6.91 -8.20 -11.96
N TYR A 145 -8.15 -7.74 -12.21
CA TYR A 145 -8.70 -7.65 -13.56
C TYR A 145 -7.87 -6.70 -14.43
N TYR A 146 -7.52 -5.50 -13.97
CA TYR A 146 -6.72 -4.58 -14.78
C TYR A 146 -5.30 -5.09 -15.02
N GLU A 147 -4.65 -5.70 -14.02
CA GLU A 147 -3.36 -6.37 -14.22
C GLU A 147 -3.46 -7.44 -15.32
N ALA A 148 -4.49 -8.30 -15.27
CA ALA A 148 -4.72 -9.31 -16.29
C ALA A 148 -5.08 -8.69 -17.66
N HIS A 149 -5.88 -7.62 -17.66
CA HIS A 149 -6.32 -6.94 -18.87
C HIS A 149 -5.16 -6.32 -19.64
N PHE A 150 -4.25 -5.61 -18.95
CA PHE A 150 -3.11 -4.99 -19.62
C PHE A 150 -2.10 -6.02 -20.13
N ASN A 151 -1.79 -7.06 -19.35
CA ASN A 151 -0.91 -8.14 -19.82
C ASN A 151 -1.55 -8.95 -20.96
N GLY A 152 -2.87 -9.16 -20.91
CA GLY A 152 -3.66 -9.83 -21.94
C GLY A 152 -3.72 -9.09 -23.27
N LYS A 153 -3.34 -7.80 -23.33
CA LYS A 153 -3.22 -7.08 -24.63
C LYS A 153 -2.17 -7.70 -25.55
N ILE A 154 -1.17 -8.39 -25.00
CA ILE A 154 -0.14 -9.11 -25.77
C ILE A 154 -0.26 -10.62 -25.56
N TYR A 155 -0.54 -11.07 -24.34
CA TYR A 155 -0.60 -12.49 -23.97
C TYR A 155 -2.06 -12.96 -23.80
N ASP A 156 -2.92 -12.67 -24.78
CA ASP A 156 -4.38 -12.85 -24.65
C ASP A 156 -4.77 -14.28 -24.30
N GLU A 157 -4.26 -15.29 -25.02
CA GLU A 157 -4.56 -16.71 -24.80
C GLU A 157 -4.31 -17.19 -23.35
N ILE A 158 -3.37 -16.54 -22.66
CA ILE A 158 -2.98 -16.87 -21.30
C ILE A 158 -3.86 -16.15 -20.28
N TYR A 159 -4.22 -14.89 -20.54
CA TYR A 159 -4.96 -14.06 -19.60
C TYR A 159 -6.47 -14.08 -19.81
N GLU A 160 -6.98 -14.49 -20.97
CA GLU A 160 -8.42 -14.59 -21.25
C GLU A 160 -9.15 -15.48 -20.23
N PRO A 161 -8.69 -16.71 -19.92
CA PRO A 161 -9.35 -17.55 -18.92
C PRO A 161 -9.36 -16.93 -17.51
N ILE A 162 -8.28 -16.22 -17.17
CA ILE A 162 -8.13 -15.51 -15.88
C ILE A 162 -9.12 -14.34 -15.81
N MET A 163 -9.18 -13.52 -16.86
CA MET A 163 -10.10 -12.40 -16.97
C MET A 163 -11.57 -12.87 -16.92
N ASN A 164 -11.89 -13.98 -17.58
CA ASN A 164 -13.23 -14.57 -17.56
C ASN A 164 -13.62 -15.07 -16.16
N ASN A 165 -12.69 -15.72 -15.46
CA ASN A 165 -12.91 -16.14 -14.06
C ASN A 165 -13.14 -14.95 -13.13
N ILE A 166 -12.28 -13.94 -13.21
CA ILE A 166 -12.40 -12.71 -12.40
C ILE A 166 -13.71 -11.99 -12.72
N SER A 167 -14.05 -11.84 -14.01
CA SER A 167 -15.29 -11.17 -14.45
C SER A 167 -16.53 -11.87 -13.90
N THR A 168 -16.55 -13.21 -13.91
CA THR A 168 -17.65 -14.00 -13.35
C THR A 168 -17.82 -13.73 -11.86
N ARG A 169 -16.72 -13.66 -11.11
CA ARG A 169 -16.72 -13.41 -9.66
C ARG A 169 -17.11 -11.98 -9.33
N ILE A 170 -16.61 -10.99 -10.07
CA ILE A 170 -16.92 -9.57 -9.89
C ILE A 170 -18.41 -9.29 -10.10
N LYS A 171 -19.05 -9.97 -11.06
CA LYS A 171 -20.47 -9.77 -11.41
C LYS A 171 -21.45 -10.44 -10.43
N SER A 172 -20.97 -11.01 -9.32
CA SER A 172 -21.83 -11.59 -8.30
C SER A 172 -22.71 -10.52 -7.65
N LYS A 173 -23.91 -10.92 -7.20
CA LYS A 173 -24.90 -9.98 -6.62
C LYS A 173 -24.40 -9.26 -5.36
N GLU A 174 -23.46 -9.86 -4.63
CA GLU A 174 -22.86 -9.26 -3.42
C GLU A 174 -22.05 -7.99 -3.72
N TYR A 175 -21.52 -7.84 -4.94
CA TYR A 175 -20.73 -6.68 -5.36
C TYR A 175 -21.52 -5.63 -6.14
N ALA A 176 -22.84 -5.84 -6.29
CA ALA A 176 -23.71 -4.95 -7.07
C ALA A 176 -23.62 -3.48 -6.64
N ILE A 177 -23.40 -3.21 -5.34
CA ILE A 177 -23.26 -1.83 -4.82
C ILE A 177 -22.01 -1.13 -5.35
N PHE A 178 -20.89 -1.84 -5.52
CA PHE A 178 -19.64 -1.27 -6.02
C PHE A 178 -19.65 -1.13 -7.54
N LEU A 179 -20.25 -2.10 -8.24
CA LEU A 179 -20.43 -2.10 -9.70
C LEU A 179 -21.27 -0.92 -10.22
N LYS A 180 -22.09 -0.29 -9.37
CA LYS A 180 -22.76 0.97 -9.73
C LYS A 180 -21.76 2.08 -10.09
N TYR A 181 -20.56 2.04 -9.51
CA TYR A 181 -19.57 3.10 -9.57
C TYR A 181 -18.37 2.75 -10.44
N ILE A 182 -17.83 1.53 -10.31
CA ILE A 182 -16.74 1.04 -11.16
C ILE A 182 -17.10 -0.34 -11.72
N ASP A 183 -17.30 -0.40 -13.04
CA ASP A 183 -17.74 -1.59 -13.77
C ASP A 183 -16.71 -1.95 -14.84
N ILE A 184 -16.22 -3.19 -14.80
CA ILE A 184 -15.20 -3.71 -15.72
C ILE A 184 -15.67 -3.75 -17.19
N ASP A 185 -16.99 -3.77 -17.43
CA ASP A 185 -17.55 -3.76 -18.78
C ASP A 185 -17.69 -2.33 -19.33
N LYS A 186 -17.67 -1.30 -18.46
CA LYS A 186 -17.83 0.11 -18.85
C LYS A 186 -16.51 0.86 -18.74
N LYS A 187 -15.59 0.51 -19.64
CA LYS A 187 -14.20 0.98 -19.73
C LYS A 187 -14.04 2.45 -20.13
N ASP A 188 -14.71 3.37 -19.44
CA ASP A 188 -14.51 4.82 -19.62
C ASP A 188 -15.08 5.70 -18.49
N SER A 189 -15.37 5.13 -17.32
CA SER A 189 -15.92 5.94 -16.21
C SER A 189 -14.87 6.90 -15.64
N ASP A 190 -15.30 8.09 -15.19
CA ASP A 190 -14.39 9.06 -14.57
C ASP A 190 -13.66 8.47 -13.36
N LEU A 191 -14.35 7.66 -12.55
CA LEU A 191 -13.74 6.98 -11.40
C LEU A 191 -12.65 5.97 -11.81
N GLU A 192 -12.87 5.24 -12.90
CA GLU A 192 -11.85 4.36 -13.47
C GLU A 192 -10.66 5.17 -14.00
N LYS A 193 -10.91 6.28 -14.71
CA LYS A 193 -9.84 7.19 -15.19
C LYS A 193 -9.02 7.76 -14.04
N TYR A 194 -9.67 8.13 -12.94
CA TYR A 194 -8.98 8.54 -11.70
C TYR A 194 -8.07 7.43 -11.17
N LEU A 195 -8.61 6.21 -10.98
CA LEU A 195 -7.82 5.08 -10.47
C LEU A 195 -6.67 4.71 -11.41
N LEU A 196 -6.88 4.71 -12.73
CA LEU A 196 -5.83 4.43 -13.71
C LEU A 196 -4.74 5.51 -13.74
N ASN A 197 -5.07 6.78 -13.44
CA ASN A 197 -4.06 7.81 -13.25
C ASN A 197 -3.25 7.59 -11.96
N VAL A 198 -3.89 7.22 -10.85
CA VAL A 198 -3.20 6.81 -9.62
C VAL A 198 -2.31 5.58 -9.85
N ARG A 199 -2.76 4.63 -10.68
CA ARG A 199 -2.01 3.43 -11.05
C ARG A 199 -0.67 3.74 -11.73
N ARG A 200 -0.51 4.90 -12.38
CA ARG A 200 0.76 5.32 -13.02
C ARG A 200 1.94 5.29 -12.04
N LEU A 201 1.68 5.50 -10.74
CA LEU A 201 2.67 5.43 -9.68
C LEU A 201 3.33 4.04 -9.54
N GLN A 202 2.71 2.98 -10.08
CA GLN A 202 3.32 1.64 -10.16
C GLN A 202 4.51 1.60 -11.15
N PHE A 203 4.59 2.57 -12.07
CA PHE A 203 5.63 2.67 -13.10
C PHE A 203 6.59 3.86 -12.88
N ASN A 204 6.28 4.73 -11.92
CA ASN A 204 7.18 5.81 -11.50
C ASN A 204 8.12 5.25 -10.43
N TYR A 205 9.43 5.35 -10.65
CA TYR A 205 10.43 4.81 -9.72
C TYR A 205 11.16 5.91 -8.96
N ARG A 206 11.38 5.68 -7.66
CA ARG A 206 12.10 6.62 -6.79
C ARG A 206 13.60 6.50 -6.95
N TRP A 207 14.29 7.61 -6.64
CA TRP A 207 15.74 7.76 -6.75
C TRP A 207 16.25 7.61 -8.19
N ASN A 208 15.52 8.20 -9.14
CA ASN A 208 15.77 8.11 -10.59
C ASN A 208 17.16 8.60 -11.07
N ARG A 209 17.95 9.24 -10.20
CA ARG A 209 19.32 9.70 -10.49
C ARG A 209 20.41 8.73 -10.00
N MET A 210 20.06 7.68 -9.27
CA MET A 210 21.00 6.70 -8.73
C MET A 210 20.71 5.31 -9.28
N LYS A 211 21.75 4.53 -9.55
CA LYS A 211 21.58 3.13 -9.94
C LYS A 211 21.11 2.32 -8.73
N ARG A 212 20.10 1.48 -8.94
CA ARG A 212 19.49 0.64 -7.90
C ARG A 212 19.62 -0.83 -8.20
N MET A 213 19.93 -1.60 -7.16
CA MET A 213 19.80 -3.04 -7.13
C MET A 213 18.35 -3.46 -6.86
N TYR A 214 17.63 -2.70 -6.00
CA TYR A 214 16.25 -2.99 -5.62
C TYR A 214 15.35 -1.79 -5.91
N PRO A 215 14.93 -1.60 -7.19
CA PRO A 215 14.08 -0.47 -7.56
C PRO A 215 12.74 -0.53 -6.81
N ILE A 216 12.30 0.61 -6.29
CA ILE A 216 10.97 0.78 -5.69
C ILE A 216 10.18 1.79 -6.51
N SER A 217 8.93 1.45 -6.83
CA SER A 217 8.00 2.40 -7.41
C SER A 217 7.52 3.40 -6.35
N VAL A 218 6.91 4.50 -6.78
CA VAL A 218 6.22 5.43 -5.88
C VAL A 218 5.04 4.73 -5.21
N MET A 219 4.27 3.91 -5.93
CA MET A 219 3.15 3.16 -5.34
C MET A 219 3.59 2.22 -4.20
N SER A 220 4.69 1.50 -4.38
CA SER A 220 5.26 0.64 -3.34
C SER A 220 5.77 1.45 -2.15
N HIS A 221 6.38 2.62 -2.39
CA HIS A 221 6.76 3.54 -1.33
C HIS A 221 5.54 4.03 -0.54
N LEU A 222 4.42 4.33 -1.19
CA LEU A 222 3.18 4.71 -0.50
C LEU A 222 2.68 3.60 0.44
N TYR A 223 2.77 2.32 0.03
CA TYR A 223 2.45 1.19 0.92
C TYR A 223 3.39 1.11 2.13
N VAL A 224 4.70 1.30 1.93
CA VAL A 224 5.70 1.30 3.00
C VAL A 224 5.43 2.45 3.98
N SER A 225 5.20 3.65 3.47
CA SER A 225 4.86 4.84 4.25
C SER A 225 3.56 4.63 5.03
N PHE A 226 2.55 4.00 4.44
CA PHE A 226 1.31 3.60 5.12
C PHE A 226 1.54 2.64 6.30
N PHE A 227 2.39 1.63 6.13
CA PHE A 227 2.75 0.70 7.21
C PHE A 227 3.56 1.39 8.31
N LEU A 228 4.55 2.20 7.94
CA LEU A 228 5.37 2.95 8.91
C LEU A 228 4.52 3.96 9.69
N ALA A 229 3.55 4.59 9.03
CA ALA A 229 2.57 5.48 9.66
C ALA A 229 1.76 4.74 10.75
N TYR A 230 1.31 3.50 10.48
CA TYR A 230 0.68 2.64 11.49
C TYR A 230 1.61 2.33 12.68
N LEU A 231 2.89 2.01 12.43
CA LEU A 231 3.86 1.72 13.50
C LEU A 231 4.17 2.94 14.35
N ILE A 232 4.44 4.07 13.71
CA ILE A 232 4.69 5.35 14.39
C ILE A 232 3.49 5.70 15.27
N TRP A 233 2.28 5.56 14.73
CA TRP A 233 1.06 5.78 15.50
C TRP A 233 0.99 4.93 16.77
N LYS A 234 1.25 3.62 16.68
CA LYS A 234 1.23 2.70 17.83
C LYS A 234 2.20 3.09 18.94
N ILE A 235 3.29 3.79 18.60
CA ILE A 235 4.31 4.21 19.56
C ILE A 235 4.01 5.60 20.12
N GLU A 236 3.42 6.48 19.33
CA GLU A 236 3.07 7.86 19.69
C GLU A 236 1.70 7.99 20.40
N TRP A 237 0.98 6.88 20.59
CA TRP A 237 -0.29 6.79 21.34
C TRP A 237 -1.40 7.76 20.89
N LYS A 238 -1.58 7.99 19.58
CA LYS A 238 -2.72 8.82 19.09
C LYS A 238 -4.04 8.03 19.12
N THR A 239 -5.16 8.70 18.86
CA THR A 239 -6.46 8.03 18.69
C THR A 239 -6.57 7.32 17.34
N GLU A 240 -7.44 6.29 17.23
CA GLU A 240 -7.68 5.57 15.97
C GLU A 240 -8.14 6.48 14.82
N LYS A 241 -8.94 7.51 15.14
CA LYS A 241 -9.44 8.48 14.15
C LYS A 241 -8.30 9.29 13.53
N GLU A 242 -7.35 9.74 14.35
CA GLU A 242 -6.15 10.44 13.87
C GLU A 242 -5.28 9.52 13.01
N THR A 243 -5.20 8.22 13.36
CA THR A 243 -4.46 7.23 12.58
C THR A 243 -5.01 7.03 11.19
N ILE A 244 -6.34 6.92 11.05
CA ILE A 244 -6.96 6.74 9.74
C ILE A 244 -6.58 7.91 8.83
N VAL A 245 -6.65 9.14 9.34
CA VAL A 245 -6.26 10.35 8.59
C VAL A 245 -4.77 10.33 8.24
N LEU A 246 -3.92 9.98 9.19
CA LEU A 246 -2.47 9.86 9.00
C LEU A 246 -2.12 8.80 7.93
N MET A 247 -2.76 7.64 7.97
CA MET A 247 -2.55 6.55 7.01
C MET A 247 -3.10 6.91 5.62
N LYS A 248 -4.24 7.60 5.53
CA LYS A 248 -4.73 8.17 4.26
C LYS A 248 -3.72 9.17 3.70
N LYS A 249 -3.20 10.10 4.50
CA LYS A 249 -2.18 11.05 4.02
C LYS A 249 -0.89 10.37 3.60
N ALA A 250 -0.45 9.33 4.32
CA ALA A 250 0.70 8.53 3.92
C ALA A 250 0.52 7.88 2.54
N LEU A 251 -0.69 7.42 2.21
CA LEU A 251 -1.01 6.89 0.88
C LEU A 251 -1.13 7.98 -0.19
N PHE A 252 -1.47 9.22 0.17
CA PHE A 252 -1.80 10.26 -0.82
C PHE A 252 -0.65 11.25 -1.09
N HIS A 253 0.36 11.32 -0.22
CA HIS A 253 1.34 12.40 -0.23
C HIS A 253 2.16 12.53 -1.54
N ASP A 254 2.48 11.40 -2.19
CA ASP A 254 3.22 11.38 -3.46
C ASP A 254 2.32 11.08 -4.69
N ILE A 255 0.98 11.09 -4.54
CA ILE A 255 0.10 10.99 -5.71
C ILE A 255 0.36 12.09 -6.75
N PRO A 256 0.66 13.36 -6.39
CA PRO A 256 1.01 14.37 -7.37
C PRO A 256 2.15 13.97 -8.32
N GLU A 257 3.09 13.12 -7.88
CA GLU A 257 4.19 12.63 -8.73
C GLU A 257 3.70 11.79 -9.93
N ALA A 258 2.46 11.26 -9.89
CA ALA A 258 1.85 10.61 -11.04
C ALA A 258 1.75 11.56 -12.23
N ILE A 259 1.62 12.86 -11.97
CA ILE A 259 1.37 13.91 -12.96
C ILE A 259 2.66 14.67 -13.25
N THR A 260 3.36 15.14 -12.21
CA THR A 260 4.52 16.04 -12.34
C THR A 260 5.87 15.34 -12.44
N TRP A 261 5.93 14.02 -12.14
CA TRP A 261 7.16 13.28 -11.85
C TRP A 261 7.93 13.82 -10.63
N ASP A 262 8.86 13.02 -10.08
CA ASP A 262 9.71 13.49 -8.98
C ASP A 262 10.71 14.56 -9.47
N ILE A 263 10.45 15.81 -9.07
CA ILE A 263 11.41 16.90 -9.18
C ILE A 263 12.26 16.93 -7.90
N VAL A 264 13.49 16.42 -8.01
CA VAL A 264 14.37 16.31 -6.84
C VAL A 264 14.73 17.65 -6.20
N SER A 265 15.00 17.62 -4.90
CA SER A 265 15.23 18.79 -4.04
C SER A 265 16.26 19.83 -4.57
N PRO A 266 17.43 19.43 -5.13
CA PRO A 266 18.37 20.41 -5.68
C PRO A 266 17.80 21.23 -6.84
N THR A 267 16.94 20.61 -7.66
CA THR A 267 16.28 21.30 -8.78
C THR A 267 15.21 22.27 -8.28
N LYS A 268 14.42 21.88 -7.27
CA LYS A 268 13.41 22.76 -6.62
C LYS A 268 14.03 24.06 -6.07
N LYS A 269 15.25 23.97 -5.54
CA LYS A 269 15.96 25.10 -4.90
C LYS A 269 16.94 25.84 -5.82
N ALA A 270 16.97 25.51 -7.12
CA ALA A 270 17.94 26.07 -8.05
C ALA A 270 17.78 27.58 -8.27
N VAL A 271 16.53 28.08 -8.18
CA VAL A 271 16.21 29.50 -8.39
C VAL A 271 15.28 29.97 -7.27
N LYS A 272 15.50 31.19 -6.77
CA LYS A 272 14.63 31.81 -5.77
C LYS A 272 13.18 31.84 -6.30
N TRP A 273 12.22 31.47 -5.47
CA TRP A 273 10.79 31.38 -5.81
C TRP A 273 10.37 30.21 -6.72
N PHE A 274 11.30 29.39 -7.22
CA PHE A 274 10.96 28.29 -8.11
C PHE A 274 10.18 27.18 -7.40
N GLU A 275 10.49 26.89 -6.14
CA GLU A 275 9.75 25.92 -5.32
C GLU A 275 8.28 26.33 -5.17
N GLN A 276 8.00 27.63 -4.95
CA GLN A 276 6.63 28.16 -4.87
C GLN A 276 5.92 28.06 -6.22
N LEU A 277 6.58 28.45 -7.32
CA LEU A 277 6.02 28.33 -8.67
C LEU A 277 5.70 26.86 -9.03
N LEU A 278 6.60 25.93 -8.69
CA LEU A 278 6.38 24.51 -8.89
C LEU A 278 5.18 23.99 -8.11
N ALA A 279 4.98 24.45 -6.87
CA ALA A 279 3.82 24.07 -6.07
C ALA A 279 2.50 24.57 -6.70
N ASP A 280 2.48 25.78 -7.24
CA ASP A 280 1.32 26.32 -7.96
C ASP A 280 1.04 25.52 -9.24
N VAL A 281 2.07 25.23 -10.04
CA VAL A 281 1.95 24.42 -11.27
C VAL A 281 1.48 22.99 -10.95
N GLU A 282 2.03 22.35 -9.91
CA GLU A 282 1.62 21.01 -9.49
C GLU A 282 0.15 20.97 -9.07
N LYS A 283 -0.30 21.99 -8.34
CA LYS A 283 -1.70 22.14 -7.96
C LYS A 283 -2.61 22.26 -9.19
N ASP A 284 -2.27 23.11 -10.15
CA ASP A 284 -3.07 23.30 -11.37
C ASP A 284 -3.14 22.00 -12.19
N MET A 285 -2.01 21.32 -12.38
CA MET A 285 -1.96 20.03 -13.09
C MET A 285 -2.72 18.93 -12.35
N LEU A 286 -2.68 18.90 -11.02
CA LEU A 286 -3.44 17.94 -10.22
C LEU A 286 -4.95 18.15 -10.39
N GLU A 287 -5.41 19.40 -10.42
CA GLU A 287 -6.81 19.75 -10.68
C GLU A 287 -7.24 19.34 -12.10
N GLU A 288 -6.43 19.65 -13.11
CA GLU A 288 -6.75 19.40 -14.52
C GLU A 288 -6.73 17.92 -14.90
N TYR A 289 -5.73 17.15 -14.44
CA TYR A 289 -5.49 15.80 -14.95
C TYR A 289 -5.94 14.67 -14.02
N LEU A 290 -6.11 14.93 -12.72
CA LEU A 290 -6.47 13.89 -11.76
C LEU A 290 -7.80 14.17 -11.07
N LEU A 291 -7.93 15.32 -10.43
CA LEU A 291 -9.09 15.63 -9.59
C LEU A 291 -10.33 16.01 -10.40
N VAL A 292 -10.19 16.37 -11.68
CA VAL A 292 -11.31 16.62 -12.61
C VAL A 292 -12.33 15.47 -12.62
N TYR A 293 -11.85 14.23 -12.48
CA TYR A 293 -12.67 13.02 -12.45
C TYR A 293 -13.48 12.84 -11.16
N LEU A 294 -13.17 13.62 -10.12
CA LEU A 294 -13.84 13.59 -8.82
C LEU A 294 -14.66 14.85 -8.53
N LYS A 295 -14.75 15.80 -9.47
CA LYS A 295 -15.36 17.13 -9.25
C LYS A 295 -16.81 17.11 -8.73
N ASP A 296 -17.57 16.04 -9.05
CA ASP A 296 -18.98 15.88 -8.65
C ASP A 296 -19.15 15.21 -7.27
N TYR A 297 -18.04 14.98 -6.56
CA TYR A 297 -17.99 14.39 -5.23
C TYR A 297 -17.47 15.40 -4.20
N LYS A 298 -18.09 15.43 -3.01
CA LYS A 298 -17.69 16.34 -1.93
C LYS A 298 -16.32 15.96 -1.35
N PHE A 299 -16.01 14.65 -1.28
CA PHE A 299 -14.72 14.17 -0.78
C PHE A 299 -13.52 14.57 -1.67
N HIS A 300 -13.77 15.10 -2.88
CA HIS A 300 -12.74 15.71 -3.72
C HIS A 300 -11.82 16.66 -2.95
N ASN A 301 -12.40 17.54 -2.12
CA ASN A 301 -11.62 18.54 -1.38
C ASN A 301 -10.75 17.90 -0.30
N GLU A 302 -11.22 16.80 0.31
CA GLU A 302 -10.45 16.04 1.29
C GLU A 302 -9.24 15.37 0.61
N PHE A 303 -9.46 14.73 -0.54
CA PHE A 303 -8.38 14.09 -1.31
C PHE A 303 -7.35 15.11 -1.80
N LYS A 304 -7.81 16.27 -2.28
CA LYS A 304 -6.95 17.39 -2.64
C LYS A 304 -6.07 17.85 -1.47
N ASP A 305 -6.64 17.97 -0.27
CA ASP A 305 -5.86 18.32 0.92
C ASP A 305 -4.85 17.23 1.31
N TYR A 306 -5.22 15.96 1.15
CA TYR A 306 -4.30 14.85 1.40
C TYR A 306 -3.08 14.87 0.47
N MET A 307 -3.27 15.29 -0.79
CA MET A 307 -2.20 15.37 -1.80
C MET A 307 -1.34 16.64 -1.65
N LEU A 308 -1.96 17.81 -1.46
CA LEU A 308 -1.25 19.10 -1.47
C LEU A 308 -0.72 19.54 -0.11
N ASN A 309 -1.37 19.11 0.98
CA ASN A 309 -1.01 19.47 2.35
C ASN A 309 -0.79 18.23 3.24
N PRO A 310 0.02 17.24 2.85
CA PRO A 310 0.21 16.02 3.64
C PRO A 310 0.93 16.27 4.97
N PHE A 311 1.66 17.39 5.13
CA PHE A 311 2.59 17.64 6.24
C PHE A 311 2.36 18.95 7.02
N THR A 312 1.32 19.72 6.73
CA THR A 312 1.20 21.11 7.22
C THR A 312 0.75 21.25 8.68
N TRP A 313 0.21 20.20 9.30
CA TRP A 313 -0.31 20.25 10.66
C TRP A 313 0.57 19.44 11.63
N GLU A 314 0.59 19.84 12.90
CA GLU A 314 1.45 19.24 13.93
C GLU A 314 1.23 17.72 14.06
N GLU A 315 -0.03 17.30 13.99
CA GLU A 315 -0.45 15.89 14.00
C GLU A 315 0.07 15.11 12.78
N TRP A 316 0.40 15.79 11.68
CA TRP A 316 0.71 15.20 10.37
C TRP A 316 2.22 15.22 10.07
N LYS A 317 3.02 15.83 10.94
CA LYS A 317 4.49 15.65 10.95
C LYS A 317 4.90 14.19 11.11
N LEU A 318 4.03 13.37 11.70
CA LEU A 318 4.22 11.91 11.79
C LEU A 318 4.14 11.21 10.42
N VAL A 319 3.38 11.76 9.45
CA VAL A 319 3.41 11.26 8.06
C VAL A 319 4.77 11.57 7.44
N LYS A 320 5.30 12.77 7.68
CA LYS A 320 6.65 13.12 7.21
C LYS A 320 7.71 12.23 7.84
N LEU A 321 7.54 11.88 9.10
CA LEU A 321 8.41 10.93 9.79
C LEU A 321 8.36 9.54 9.14
N ALA A 322 7.18 9.06 8.75
CA ALA A 322 7.01 7.80 8.02
C ALA A 322 7.74 7.80 6.66
N ASP A 323 7.59 8.87 5.88
CA ASP A 323 8.30 9.07 4.60
C ASP A 323 9.84 9.06 4.79
N ILE A 324 10.34 9.79 5.81
CA ILE A 324 11.77 9.80 6.14
C ILE A 324 12.27 8.40 6.54
N PHE A 325 11.50 7.65 7.33
CA PHE A 325 11.85 6.28 7.67
C PHE A 325 11.82 5.36 6.44
N SER A 326 10.87 5.53 5.51
CA SER A 326 10.88 4.78 4.26
C SER A 326 12.18 5.02 3.50
N ALA A 327 12.57 6.29 3.32
CA ALA A 327 13.84 6.63 2.67
C ALA A 327 15.07 6.05 3.40
N LEU A 328 15.04 6.00 4.75
CA LEU A 328 16.09 5.36 5.55
C LEU A 328 16.20 3.87 5.21
N PHE A 329 15.09 3.11 5.26
CA PHE A 329 15.11 1.67 4.97
C PHE A 329 15.41 1.37 3.49
N GLU A 330 14.90 2.18 2.55
CA GLU A 330 15.25 2.10 1.13
C GLU A 330 16.77 2.24 0.93
N SER A 331 17.39 3.24 1.56
CA SER A 331 18.85 3.44 1.48
C SER A 331 19.64 2.32 2.16
N ARG A 332 19.10 1.69 3.21
CA ARG A 332 19.75 0.55 3.88
C ARG A 332 19.85 -0.67 2.96
N MET A 333 18.84 -0.91 2.11
CA MET A 333 18.80 -2.07 1.20
C MET A 333 19.85 -2.01 0.09
N GLU A 334 20.12 -0.83 -0.45
CA GLU A 334 20.95 -0.69 -1.66
C GLU A 334 22.46 -0.92 -1.42
N LYS A 335 22.91 -0.90 -0.16
CA LYS A 335 24.27 -1.25 0.34
C LYS A 335 25.49 -0.59 -0.38
N SER A 336 25.29 0.31 -1.34
CA SER A 336 26.37 1.06 -1.99
C SER A 336 26.92 2.17 -1.08
N GLU A 337 28.08 2.73 -1.44
CA GLU A 337 28.70 3.85 -0.70
C GLU A 337 27.77 5.09 -0.65
N GLU A 338 27.16 5.45 -1.79
CA GLU A 338 26.26 6.60 -1.90
C GLU A 338 25.02 6.43 -1.00
N TYR A 339 24.40 5.26 -1.05
CA TYR A 339 23.24 4.95 -0.21
C TYR A 339 23.61 4.81 1.28
N THR A 340 24.81 4.30 1.60
CA THR A 340 25.32 4.28 2.98
C THR A 340 25.47 5.69 3.54
N ARG A 341 25.95 6.65 2.74
CA ARG A 341 26.02 8.06 3.13
C ARG A 341 24.63 8.65 3.36
N THR A 342 23.69 8.38 2.45
CA THR A 342 22.29 8.80 2.57
C THR A 342 21.66 8.25 3.86
N PHE A 343 21.80 6.95 4.12
CA PHE A 343 21.34 6.30 5.35
C PHE A 343 21.87 6.99 6.60
N ASN A 344 23.18 7.22 6.67
CA ASN A 344 23.81 7.87 7.83
C ASN A 344 23.34 9.32 8.02
N ASN A 345 23.15 10.07 6.92
CA ASN A 345 22.64 11.43 6.98
C ASN A 345 21.20 11.47 7.50
N ILE A 346 20.33 10.59 6.99
CA ILE A 346 18.94 10.48 7.44
C ILE A 346 18.90 10.06 8.91
N LYS A 347 19.69 9.07 9.33
CA LYS A 347 19.78 8.62 10.73
C LYS A 347 20.19 9.76 11.66
N ARG A 348 21.19 10.58 11.29
CA ARG A 348 21.59 11.77 12.06
C ARG A 348 20.46 12.79 12.16
N TYR A 349 19.76 13.06 11.05
CA TYR A 349 18.62 13.97 11.05
C TYR A 349 17.49 13.48 11.97
N LEU A 350 17.15 12.19 11.91
CA LEU A 350 16.14 11.58 12.79
C LEU A 350 16.48 11.78 14.27
N HIS A 351 17.73 11.64 14.69
CA HIS A 351 18.15 11.90 16.08
C HIS A 351 17.93 13.35 16.55
N THR A 352 17.71 14.31 15.64
CA THR A 352 17.41 15.71 16.01
C THR A 352 15.94 15.96 16.30
N LEU A 353 15.05 15.02 15.95
CA LEU A 353 13.60 15.18 16.09
C LEU A 353 13.11 14.62 17.44
N PRO A 354 12.11 15.26 18.08
CA PRO A 354 11.70 14.93 19.45
C PRO A 354 10.64 13.81 19.55
N TYR A 355 10.63 12.85 18.62
CA TYR A 355 9.58 11.81 18.55
C TYR A 355 10.02 10.49 19.23
N PRO A 356 9.29 9.98 20.25
CA PRO A 356 9.54 8.68 20.87
C PRO A 356 9.68 7.50 19.89
N SER A 357 8.86 7.49 18.84
CA SER A 357 8.88 6.49 17.77
C SER A 357 10.24 6.34 17.10
N ILE A 358 11.04 7.41 17.07
CA ILE A 358 12.38 7.38 16.44
C ILE A 358 13.30 6.43 17.19
N ASN A 359 13.39 6.56 18.52
CA ASN A 359 14.27 5.72 19.33
C ASN A 359 13.87 4.25 19.22
N TYR A 360 12.57 3.97 19.21
CA TYR A 360 12.05 2.62 19.05
C TYR A 360 12.36 2.04 17.67
N LEU A 361 12.07 2.76 16.57
CA LEU A 361 12.29 2.27 15.21
C LEU A 361 13.77 2.17 14.84
N LEU A 362 14.63 3.05 15.34
CA LEU A 362 16.07 2.90 15.16
C LEU A 362 16.59 1.65 15.89
N LYS A 363 16.20 1.44 17.14
CA LYS A 363 16.69 0.30 17.93
C LYS A 363 16.09 -1.04 17.52
N TYR A 364 14.79 -1.11 17.30
CA TYR A 364 14.08 -2.38 17.07
C TYR A 364 13.69 -2.60 15.61
N GLY A 365 13.67 -1.53 14.80
CA GLY A 365 13.42 -1.59 13.36
C GLY A 365 14.71 -1.75 12.58
N VAL A 366 15.62 -0.78 12.68
CA VAL A 366 16.84 -0.73 11.87
C VAL A 366 17.86 -1.79 12.29
N ASP A 367 18.13 -1.96 13.59
CA ASP A 367 19.18 -2.90 14.04
C ASP A 367 18.88 -4.37 13.71
N TYR A 368 17.60 -4.71 13.50
CA TYR A 368 17.12 -6.06 13.18
C TYR A 368 16.61 -6.21 11.75
N PHE A 369 16.79 -5.18 10.91
CA PHE A 369 16.27 -5.15 9.54
C PHE A 369 16.96 -6.17 8.62
N ASP A 370 18.25 -6.42 8.84
CA ASP A 370 19.06 -7.34 8.01
C ASP A 370 19.08 -8.79 8.53
N ASP A 371 18.43 -9.08 9.65
CA ASP A 371 18.43 -10.42 10.23
C ASP A 371 17.77 -11.42 9.28
N ASN A 372 18.33 -12.63 9.19
CA ASN A 372 17.83 -13.64 8.28
C ASN A 372 16.60 -14.34 8.86
N ILE A 373 15.42 -13.89 8.44
CA ILE A 373 14.15 -14.44 8.88
C ILE A 373 13.94 -15.87 8.34
N GLU A 374 14.57 -16.25 7.22
CA GLU A 374 14.43 -17.60 6.63
C GLU A 374 14.99 -18.70 7.54
N ASP A 375 16.04 -18.42 8.31
CA ASP A 375 16.55 -19.36 9.33
C ASP A 375 15.59 -19.51 10.53
N MET A 376 14.64 -18.59 10.68
CA MET A 376 13.59 -18.62 11.71
C MET A 376 12.28 -19.26 11.21
N ILE A 377 12.11 -19.41 9.89
CA ILE A 377 10.93 -20.01 9.25
C ILE A 377 11.21 -21.50 9.04
N HIS A 378 10.95 -22.32 10.06
CA HIS A 378 10.77 -23.76 9.88
C HIS A 378 9.29 -24.06 9.61
N LEU A 379 8.78 -23.68 8.42
CA LEU A 379 7.40 -23.97 8.01
C LEU A 379 7.24 -25.38 7.43
#